data_AF-A0A972BJX3-F1
#
_entry.id   AF-A0A972BJX3-F1
#
_cell.length_a   1.000
_cell.length_b   1.000
_cell.length_c   1.000
_cell.angle_alpha   90.00
_cell.angle_beta   90.00
_cell.angle_gamma   90.00
#
_symmetry.space_group_name_H-M   'P 1'
#
loop_
_entity.id
_entity.type
_entity.pdbx_description
1 polymer ?
#
loop_
_entity_poly.entity_id
_entity_poly.type
_entity_poly.pdbx_seq_one_letter_code
_entity_poly.pdbx_strand_id
1 'polypeptide(L)' 'MNKKPTVLLSCSLKFESPQGRQEAEALLTDNAFEFRPKYGDAKTYSYREILKIQAADYRLSVQV' A
#
# COMPACT_ATOMS: atom_id res chain seq x y z
N MET A 1 13.64 -18.40 -10.43
CA MET A 1 14.03 -17.97 -9.06
C MET A 1 13.15 -16.80 -8.68
N ASN A 2 12.30 -16.94 -7.66
CA ASN A 2 11.48 -15.83 -7.16
C ASN A 2 12.41 -14.84 -6.45
N LYS A 3 12.88 -13.84 -7.18
CA LYS A 3 13.64 -12.72 -6.61
C LYS A 3 12.72 -11.99 -5.62
N LYS A 4 13.19 -11.74 -4.40
CA LYS A 4 12.43 -10.91 -3.45
C LYS A 4 12.26 -9.52 -4.05
N PRO A 5 11.06 -8.91 -3.98
CA PRO A 5 10.84 -7.55 -4.45
C PRO A 5 11.81 -6.58 -3.78
N THR A 6 12.37 -5.67 -4.56
CA THR A 6 13.23 -4.60 -4.06
C THR A 6 12.34 -3.45 -3.59
N VAL A 7 12.43 -3.06 -2.32
CA VAL A 7 11.71 -1.87 -1.83
C VAL A 7 12.40 -0.63 -2.39
N LEU A 8 11.64 0.19 -3.12
CA LEU A 8 12.09 1.45 -3.68
C LEU A 8 11.75 2.62 -2.75
N LEU A 9 10.58 2.56 -2.11
CA LEU A 9 10.12 3.57 -1.15
C LEU A 9 9.23 2.92 -0.09
N SER A 10 9.33 3.41 1.15
CA SER A 10 8.44 3.05 2.24
C SER A 10 7.86 4.28 2.91
N CYS A 11 6.61 4.18 3.37
CA CYS A 11 5.92 5.26 4.05
C CYS A 11 5.00 4.70 5.14
N SER A 12 5.15 5.16 6.38
CA SER A 12 4.23 4.84 7.45
C SER A 12 2.93 5.64 7.29
N LEU A 13 1.79 4.95 7.40
CA LEU A 13 0.45 5.50 7.23
C LEU A 13 -0.39 5.27 8.48
N LYS A 14 -1.35 6.17 8.70
CA LYS A 14 -2.48 5.94 9.60
C LYS A 14 -3.75 5.90 8.77
N PHE A 15 -4.63 4.94 9.02
CA PHE A 15 -5.88 4.80 8.29
C PHE A 15 -7.03 4.48 9.24
N GLU A 16 -8.24 4.83 8.84
CA GLU A 16 -9.45 4.48 9.58
C GLU A 16 -9.96 3.10 9.14
N SER A 17 -10.26 2.25 10.11
CA SER A 17 -10.84 0.92 9.92
C SER A 17 -12.13 0.79 10.73
N PRO A 18 -12.96 -0.25 10.50
CA PRO A 18 -14.12 -0.51 11.35
C PRO A 18 -13.77 -0.67 12.85
N GLN A 19 -12.54 -1.06 13.17
CA GLN A 19 -12.05 -1.19 14.55
C GLN A 19 -11.41 0.11 15.09
N GLY A 20 -11.48 1.21 14.35
CA GLY A 20 -10.88 2.50 14.69
C GLY A 20 -9.60 2.80 13.90
N ARG A 21 -8.85 3.81 14.38
CA ARG A 21 -7.63 4.29 13.73
C ARG A 21 -6.49 3.28 13.89
N GLN A 22 -5.94 2.83 12.78
CA GLN A 22 -4.86 1.84 12.72
C GLN A 22 -3.61 2.38 12.02
N GLU A 23 -2.50 1.67 12.20
CA GLU A 23 -1.21 1.93 11.55
C GLU A 23 -1.01 0.95 10.39
N ALA A 24 -0.36 1.43 9.33
CA ALA A 24 0.05 0.61 8.19
C ALA A 24 1.38 1.12 7.63
N GLU A 25 1.98 0.31 6.76
CA GLU A 25 3.10 0.71 5.92
C GLU A 25 2.70 0.56 4.45
N ALA A 26 2.92 1.59 3.66
CA ALA A 26 2.86 1.53 2.21
C ALA A 26 4.27 1.34 1.65
N LEU A 27 4.42 0.34 0.78
CA LEU A 27 5.67 0.01 0.13
C LEU A 27 5.50 0.09 -1.38
N LEU A 28 6.34 0.90 -2.00
CA LEU A 28 6.54 0.87 -3.44
C LEU A 28 7.72 -0.07 -3.70
N THR A 29 7.47 -1.19 -4.37
CA THR A 29 8.53 -2.12 -4.78
C THR A 29 8.79 -2.02 -6.28
N ASP A 30 9.84 -2.68 -6.75
CA ASP A 30 10.11 -2.83 -8.18
C ASP A 30 9.03 -3.59 -8.96
N ASN A 31 8.14 -4.32 -8.27
CA ASN A 31 7.14 -5.18 -8.91
C ASN A 31 5.67 -4.78 -8.63
N ALA A 32 5.38 -4.21 -7.46
CA ALA A 32 4.02 -3.93 -7.02
C ALA A 32 3.96 -2.84 -5.94
N PHE A 33 2.77 -2.28 -5.76
CA PHE A 33 2.44 -1.50 -4.58
C PHE A 33 1.89 -2.42 -3.49
N GLU A 34 2.47 -2.38 -2.30
CA GLU A 34 2.02 -3.19 -1.16
C GLU A 34 1.51 -2.27 -0.04
N PHE A 35 0.31 -2.56 0.44
CA PHE A 35 -0.27 -1.96 1.63
C PHE A 35 -0.26 -2.99 2.75
N ARG A 36 0.50 -2.73 3.81
CA ARG A 36 0.70 -3.64 4.93
C ARG A 36 0.13 -3.04 6.22
N PRO A 37 -1.11 -3.37 6.61
CA PRO A 37 -1.61 -3.05 7.94
C PRO A 37 -0.69 -3.62 9.02
N LYS A 38 -0.57 -2.93 10.16
CA LYS A 38 0.12 -3.48 11.34
C LYS A 38 -0.57 -4.74 11.87
N TYR A 39 -1.89 -4.82 11.69
CA TYR A 39 -2.72 -5.96 12.07
C TYR A 39 -3.61 -6.37 10.88
N GLY A 40 -3.63 -7.66 10.55
CA GLY A 40 -4.39 -8.20 9.41
C GLY A 40 -3.52 -8.46 8.18
N ASP A 41 -4.17 -8.71 7.06
CA ASP A 41 -3.50 -9.16 5.83
C ASP A 41 -2.97 -7.98 5.00
N ALA A 42 -1.76 -8.17 4.47
CA ALA A 42 -1.19 -7.28 3.47
C ALA A 42 -1.99 -7.39 2.15
N LYS A 43 -2.18 -6.24 1.50
CA LYS A 43 -2.76 -6.17 0.15
C LYS A 43 -1.66 -5.79 -0.83
N THR A 44 -1.54 -6.57 -1.89
CA THR A 44 -0.60 -6.30 -2.98
C THR A 44 -1.39 -5.94 -4.22
N TYR A 45 -1.03 -4.82 -4.84
CA TYR A 45 -1.65 -4.31 -6.05
C TYR A 45 -0.61 -4.30 -7.16
N SER A 46 -0.88 -5.05 -8.23
CA SER A 46 -0.05 -5.00 -9.43
C SER A 46 -0.14 -3.63 -10.07
N TYR A 47 0.98 -3.06 -10.50
CA TYR A 47 0.95 -1.80 -11.25
C TYR A 47 0.14 -1.88 -12.55
N ARG A 48 -0.01 -3.09 -13.11
CA ARG A 48 -0.84 -3.31 -14.30
C ARG A 48 -2.34 -3.24 -14.01
N GLU A 49 -2.72 -3.47 -12.76
CA GLU A 49 -4.11 -3.46 -12.31
C GLU A 49 -4.51 -2.08 -11.77
N ILE A 50 -3.55 -1.22 -11.43
CA ILE A 50 -3.86 0.14 -10.96
C ILE A 50 -4.34 1.01 -12.13
N LEU A 51 -5.64 1.29 -12.15
CA LEU A 51 -6.29 2.15 -13.14
C LEU A 51 -6.11 3.63 -12.82
N LYS A 52 -6.08 4.00 -11.54
CA LYS A 52 -5.96 5.40 -11.10
C LYS A 52 -5.38 5.53 -9.71
N ILE A 53 -4.52 6.53 -9.53
CA ILE A 53 -4.02 6.98 -8.22
C ILE A 53 -4.42 8.43 -8.02
N GLN A 54 -5.10 8.74 -6.92
CA GLN A 54 -5.42 10.11 -6.51
C GLN A 54 -4.85 10.37 -5.11
N ALA A 55 -4.03 11.41 -5.01
CA ALA A 55 -3.51 11.91 -3.74
C ALA A 55 -4.21 13.23 -3.38
N ALA A 56 -4.52 13.39 -2.10
CA ALA A 56 -4.94 14.63 -1.47
C ALA A 56 -4.21 14.74 -0.12
N ASP A 57 -4.30 15.89 0.55
CA ASP A 57 -3.64 16.10 1.84
C ASP A 57 -3.97 14.94 2.81
N TYR A 58 -2.93 14.18 3.16
CA TYR A 58 -2.97 12.99 4.03
C TYR A 58 -3.88 11.84 3.58
N ARG A 59 -4.33 11.80 2.31
CA ARG A 59 -5.21 10.75 1.79
C ARG A 59 -4.73 10.23 0.43
N LEU A 60 -4.75 8.91 0.29
CA LEU A 60 -4.46 8.20 -0.95
C LEU A 60 -5.66 7.35 -1.35
N SER A 61 -6.11 7.48 -2.60
CA SER A 61 -7.11 6.61 -3.20
C SER A 61 -6.49 5.87 -4.38
N VAL A 62 -6.57 4.54 -4.34
CA VAL A 62 -6.11 3.65 -5.40
C VAL A 62 -7.33 2.95 -5.98
N GLN A 63 -7.56 3.16 -7.27
CA GLN A 63 -8.54 2.40 -8.04
C GLN A 63 -7.79 1.31 -8.80
N VAL A 64 -8.15 0.07 -8.51
CA VAL A 64 -7.74 -1.14 -9.25
C VAL A 64 -8.89 -1.67 -10.09
#